data_AF-A0A348P1Z1-F1
#
_entry.id   AF-A0A348P1Z1-F1
#
_cell.length_a   1.000
_cell.length_b   1.000
_cell.length_c   1.000
_cell.angle_alpha   90.00
_cell.angle_beta   90.00
_cell.angle_gamma   90.00
#
_symmetry.space_group_name_H-M   'P 1'
#
loop_
_entity.id
_entity.type
_entity.pdbx_description
1 polymer ?
#
loop_
_entity_poly.entity_id
_entity_poly.type
_entity_poly.pdbx_seq_one_letter_code
_entity_poly.pdbx_strand_id
1 'polypeptide(L)'
;MIIIFSLLVVGAVIGHYYKSNRYIIKYIHKVSFWSVLILLFLLGFSVGQNDTIINNLHKIGLKSLILSLAAVLGSAVLSMFVYNIYFKKEEHK
;
A
#
# COMPACT_ATOMS: atom_id res chain seq x y z
N MET A 1 -14.37 -1.55 15.14
CA MET A 1 -13.99 -0.40 14.28
C MET A 1 -13.31 0.71 15.06
N ILE A 2 -13.89 1.19 16.17
CA ILE A 2 -13.27 2.22 17.03
C ILE A 2 -11.85 1.86 17.50
N ILE A 3 -11.61 0.59 17.84
CA ILE A 3 -10.28 0.10 18.26
C ILE A 3 -9.22 0.30 17.16
N ILE A 4 -9.57 0.02 15.90
CA ILE A 4 -8.65 0.14 14.76
C ILE A 4 -8.32 1.62 14.51
N PHE A 5 -9.34 2.48 14.54
CA PHE A 5 -9.15 3.93 14.41
C PHE A 5 -8.31 4.49 15.56
N SER A 6 -8.57 4.07 16.80
CA SER A 6 -7.78 4.49 17.95
C SER A 6 -6.32 4.05 17.83
N LEU A 7 -6.07 2.82 17.35
CA LEU A 7 -4.72 2.31 17.15
C LEU A 7 -3.96 3.10 16.07
N LEU A 8 -4.65 3.50 14.98
CA LEU A 8 -4.09 4.37 13.94
C LEU A 8 -3.70 5.74 14.49
N VAL A 9 -4.59 6.36 15.26
CA VAL A 9 -4.32 7.68 15.88
C VAL A 9 -3.14 7.58 16.84
N VAL A 10 -3.12 6.58 17.72
CA VAL A 10 -2.03 6.35 18.66
C VAL A 10 -0.71 6.10 17.92
N GLY A 11 -0.71 5.25 16.90
CA GLY A 11 0.47 4.97 16.08
C GLY A 11 1.02 6.23 15.38
N ALA A 12 0.13 7.08 14.84
CA ALA A 12 0.52 8.34 14.22
C ALA A 12 1.13 9.34 15.23
N VAL A 13 0.54 9.45 16.43
CA VAL A 13 1.05 10.30 17.51
C VAL A 13 2.43 9.82 17.96
N ILE A 14 2.60 8.52 18.24
CA ILE A 14 3.89 7.94 18.59
C ILE A 14 4.92 8.20 17.48
N GLY A 15 4.56 7.97 16.22
CA GLY A 15 5.43 8.24 15.08
C GLY A 15 5.89 9.69 14.99
N HIS A 16 5.01 10.65 15.34
CA HIS A 16 5.36 12.07 15.36
C HIS A 16 6.41 12.40 16.43
N TYR A 17 6.26 11.87 17.65
CA TYR A 17 7.23 12.09 18.74
C TYR A 17 8.62 11.52 18.44
N TYR A 18 8.71 10.34 17.82
CA TYR A 18 9.99 9.66 17.58
C TYR A 18 10.65 10.03 16.23
N LYS A 19 10.04 10.92 15.45
CA LYS A 19 10.52 11.35 14.12
C LYS A 19 11.93 11.97 14.14
N SER A 20 12.36 12.56 15.26
CA SER A 20 13.65 13.26 15.32
C SER A 20 14.87 12.32 15.32
N ASN A 21 14.71 11.04 15.66
CA ASN A 21 15.83 10.12 15.80
C ASN A 21 16.04 9.28 14.53
N ARG A 22 17.06 9.66 13.76
CA ARG A 22 17.47 8.98 12.51
C ARG A 22 17.76 7.49 12.69
N TYR A 23 18.29 7.09 13.85
CA TYR A 23 18.57 5.67 14.12
C TYR A 23 17.28 4.87 14.22
N ILE A 24 16.29 5.38 14.97
CA ILE A 24 14.98 4.72 15.15
C ILE A 24 14.28 4.58 13.80
N ILE A 25 14.29 5.63 12.96
CA ILE A 25 13.69 5.57 11.61
C ILE A 25 14.36 4.49 10.75
N LYS A 26 15.69 4.37 10.79
CA LYS A 26 16.42 3.35 10.02
C LYS A 26 16.10 1.93 10.50
N TYR A 27 15.99 1.73 11.81
CA TYR A 27 15.57 0.44 12.39
C TYR A 27 14.14 0.08 11.98
N ILE A 28 13.19 1.01 12.12
CA ILE A 28 11.79 0.80 11.72
C ILE A 28 11.69 0.47 10.22
N HIS A 29 12.41 1.20 9.37
CA HIS A 29 12.44 0.93 7.94
C HIS A 29 12.96 -0.49 7.63
N LYS A 30 14.06 -0.90 8.28
CA LYS A 30 14.60 -2.26 8.13
C LYS A 30 13.61 -3.31 8.61
N VAL A 31 13.01 -3.14 9.79
CA VAL A 31 12.01 -4.08 10.34
C VAL A 31 10.79 -4.15 9.43
N SER A 32 10.25 -3.01 8.99
CA SER A 32 9.07 -2.97 8.11
C SER A 32 9.32 -3.70 6.79
N PHE A 33 10.48 -3.51 6.16
CA PHE A 33 10.86 -4.26 4.97
C PHE A 33 10.86 -5.77 5.21
N TRP A 34 11.49 -6.23 6.30
CA TRP A 34 11.49 -7.65 6.68
C TRP A 34 10.08 -8.16 7.00
N SER A 35 9.25 -7.37 7.67
CA SER A 35 7.86 -7.72 7.98
C SER A 35 7.03 -7.87 6.71
N VAL A 36 7.13 -6.96 5.75
CA VAL A 36 6.42 -7.07 4.47
C VAL A 36 6.86 -8.30 3.70
N LEU A 37 8.16 -8.60 3.68
CA LEU A 37 8.69 -9.80 3.03
C LEU A 37 8.14 -11.08 3.66
N ILE A 38 8.19 -11.19 4.99
CA ILE A 38 7.66 -12.34 5.73
C ILE A 38 6.15 -12.45 5.51
N LEU A 39 5.42 -11.35 5.57
CA LEU A 39 3.98 -11.33 5.36
C LEU A 39 3.60 -11.77 3.95
N LEU A 40 4.33 -11.30 2.93
CA LEU A 40 4.11 -11.68 1.54
C LEU A 40 4.41 -13.17 1.32
N PHE A 41 5.45 -13.69 1.97
CA PHE A 41 5.77 -15.12 1.95
C PHE A 41 4.66 -15.95 2.61
N LEU A 42 4.22 -15.56 3.81
CA LEU A 42 3.11 -16.22 4.51
C LEU A 42 1.81 -16.16 3.71
N LEU A 43 1.53 -15.03 3.07
CA LEU A 43 0.35 -14.87 2.22
C LEU A 43 0.43 -15.80 1.00
N GLY A 44 1.59 -15.87 0.34
CA GLY A 44 1.82 -16.81 -0.76
C GLY A 44 1.64 -18.26 -0.34
N PHE A 45 2.19 -18.63 0.83
CA PHE A 45 2.02 -19.96 1.41
C PHE A 45 0.54 -20.28 1.72
N SER A 46 -0.14 -19.37 2.41
CA SER A 46 -1.55 -19.53 2.80
C SER A 46 -2.47 -19.63 1.58
N VAL A 47 -2.20 -18.87 0.52
CA VAL A 47 -2.94 -18.96 -0.74
C VAL A 47 -2.62 -20.25 -1.49
N GLY A 48 -1.35 -20.67 -1.49
CA GLY A 48 -0.90 -21.89 -2.16
C GLY A 48 -1.46 -23.18 -1.57
N GLN A 49 -1.72 -23.21 -0.26
CA GLN A 49 -2.36 -24.33 0.42
C GLN A 49 -3.89 -24.36 0.26
N ASN A 50 -4.50 -23.30 -0.28
CA ASN A 50 -5.94 -23.23 -0.45
C ASN A 50 -6.35 -23.72 -1.83
N ASP A 51 -6.74 -25.00 -1.93
CA ASP A 51 -7.16 -25.65 -3.19
C ASP A 51 -8.29 -24.90 -3.91
N THR A 52 -9.18 -24.24 -3.16
CA THR A 52 -10.26 -23.44 -3.76
C THR A 52 -9.69 -22.23 -4.50
N ILE A 53 -8.68 -21.57 -3.94
CA ILE A 53 -8.02 -20.44 -4.56
C ILE A 53 -7.14 -20.91 -5.73
N ILE A 54 -6.37 -21.98 -5.57
CA ILE A 54 -5.50 -22.52 -6.62
C ILE A 54 -6.32 -22.99 -7.84
N ASN A 55 -7.41 -23.73 -7.64
CA ASN A 55 -8.27 -24.20 -8.73
C ASN A 55 -9.01 -23.06 -9.44
N ASN A 56 -9.31 -21.97 -8.73
CA ASN A 56 -9.94 -20.78 -9.31
C ASN A 56 -8.93 -19.68 -9.66
N LEU A 57 -7.62 -19.95 -9.55
CA LEU A 57 -6.58 -18.93 -9.70
C LEU A 57 -6.60 -18.30 -11.08
N HIS A 58 -6.97 -19.05 -12.12
CA HIS A 58 -7.13 -18.50 -13.46
C HIS A 58 -8.23 -17.43 -13.51
N LYS A 59 -9.41 -17.72 -12.94
CA LYS A 59 -10.55 -16.78 -12.91
C LYS A 59 -10.28 -15.59 -11.99
N ILE A 60 -9.74 -15.83 -10.80
CA ILE A 60 -9.43 -14.79 -9.81
C ILE A 60 -8.27 -13.93 -10.32
N GLY A 61 -7.22 -14.56 -10.85
CA GLY A 61 -6.03 -13.91 -11.37
C GLY A 61 -6.34 -12.98 -12.54
N LEU A 62 -7.15 -13.42 -13.52
CA LEU A 62 -7.57 -12.55 -14.61
C LEU A 62 -8.40 -11.35 -14.13
N LYS A 63 -9.38 -11.58 -13.24
CA LYS A 63 -10.17 -10.49 -12.66
C LYS A 63 -9.29 -9.50 -11.89
N SER A 64 -8.38 -10.00 -11.06
CA SER A 64 -7.46 -9.17 -10.28
C SER A 64 -6.46 -8.41 -11.17
N LEU A 65 -5.99 -9.01 -12.26
CA LEU A 65 -5.08 -8.37 -13.21
C LEU A 65 -5.77 -7.20 -13.92
N ILE A 66 -6.98 -7.42 -14.44
CA ILE A 66 -7.79 -6.38 -15.08
C ILE A 66 -8.09 -5.26 -14.08
N LEU A 67 -8.50 -5.61 -12.86
CA LEU A 67 -8.80 -4.64 -11.80
C LEU A 67 -7.55 -3.82 -11.42
N SER A 68 -6.40 -4.47 -11.26
CA SER A 68 -5.13 -3.81 -10.93
C SER A 68 -4.70 -2.83 -12.03
N LEU A 69 -4.74 -3.27 -13.30
CA LEU A 69 -4.43 -2.40 -14.44
C LEU A 69 -5.40 -1.23 -14.53
N ALA A 70 -6.71 -1.48 -14.44
CA ALA A 70 -7.71 -0.44 -14.48
C ALA A 70 -7.54 0.56 -13.33
N ALA A 71 -7.23 0.09 -12.12
CA ALA A 71 -6.99 0.93 -10.95
C ALA A 71 -5.73 1.79 -11.11
N VAL A 72 -4.62 1.22 -11.60
CA VAL A 72 -3.37 1.96 -11.84
C VAL A 72 -3.56 2.99 -12.95
N LEU A 73 -4.14 2.60 -14.09
CA LEU A 73 -4.41 3.50 -15.20
C LEU A 73 -5.39 4.62 -14.79
N GLY A 74 -6.49 4.26 -14.10
CA GLY A 74 -7.44 5.23 -13.58
C GLY A 74 -6.79 6.22 -12.61
N SER A 75 -5.97 5.72 -11.67
CA SER A 75 -5.24 6.58 -10.72
C SER A 75 -4.24 7.49 -11.42
N ALA A 76 -3.51 6.99 -12.42
CA ALA A 76 -2.56 7.78 -13.19
C ALA A 76 -3.24 8.87 -14.03
N VAL A 77 -4.35 8.55 -14.71
CA VAL A 77 -5.13 9.50 -15.51
C VAL A 77 -5.73 10.60 -14.63
N LEU A 78 -6.35 10.24 -13.51
CA LEU A 78 -6.88 11.22 -12.56
C LEU A 78 -5.78 12.09 -11.98
N SER A 79 -4.64 11.50 -11.61
CA SER A 79 -3.47 12.25 -11.12
C SER A 79 -2.96 13.25 -12.16
N MET A 80 -2.85 12.85 -13.43
CA MET A 80 -2.48 13.76 -14.53
C MET A 80 -3.50 14.88 -14.73
N PHE A 81 -4.80 14.57 -14.64
CA PHE A 81 -5.85 15.58 -14.76
C PHE A 81 -5.78 16.62 -13.63
N VAL A 82 -5.62 16.15 -12.38
CA VAL A 82 -5.45 17.02 -11.20
C VAL A 82 -4.18 17.86 -11.33
N TYR A 83 -3.06 17.26 -11.74
CA TYR A 83 -1.81 17.97 -11.97
C TYR A 83 -1.94 19.07 -13.03
N ASN A 84 -2.61 18.78 -14.15
CA ASN A 84 -2.76 19.75 -15.23
C ASN A 84 -3.75 20.89 -14.88
N ILE A 85 -4.71 20.68 -13.97
CA ILE A 85 -5.64 21.74 -13.53
C ILE A 85 -5.02 22.63 -12.46
N TYR A 86 -4.39 22.02 -11.43
CA TYR A 86 -3.94 22.75 -10.25
C TYR A 86 -2.47 23.18 -10.34
N PHE A 87 -1.58 22.34 -10.86
CA PHE A 87 -0.13 22.61 -10.83
C PHE A 87 0.39 23.28 -12.10
N LYS A 88 -0.14 22.94 -13.29
CA LYS A 88 0.34 23.52 -14.56
C LYS A 88 0.03 25.01 -14.74
N LYS A 89 -0.82 25.61 -13.89
CA LYS A 89 -1.15 27.04 -13.95
C LYS A 89 -0.12 27.93 -13.24
N GLU A 90 0.78 27.35 -12.44
CA GLU A 90 1.78 28.08 -11.66
C GLU A 90 3.17 28.17 -12.31
N GLU A 91 3.46 27.37 -13.35
CA GLU A 91 4.74 27.43 -14.09
C GLU A 91 4.86 28.62 -15.06
N HIS A 92 3.82 29.45 -15.18
CA HIS A 92 3.80 30.61 -16.08
C HIS A 92 3.59 31.96 -15.37
N LYS A 93 4.10 32.10 -14.13
CA LYS A 93 4.31 33.41 -13.48
C LYS A 93 5.76 33.60 -13.08
#